data_AF-A0A957FU38-F1
#
_entry.id   AF-A0A957FU38-F1
#
_cell.length_a   1.000
_cell.length_b   1.000
_cell.length_c   1.000
_cell.angle_alpha   90.00
_cell.angle_beta   90.00
_cell.angle_gamma   90.00
#
_symmetry.space_group_name_H-M   'P 1'
#
loop_
_entity.id
_entity.type
_entity.pdbx_description
1 polymer ?
#
loop_
_entity_poly.entity_id
_entity_poly.type
_entity_poly.pdbx_seq_one_letter_code
_entity_poly.pdbx_strand_id
1 'polypeptide(L)' 'MTIDPLMPHRHDNNETPPTASTDILVTRPDGTSLVVTVAQLQADFPTAVIPRYQFSTDHGVHGPYRLAGVALADFATA' A
#
# COMPACT_ATOMS: atom_id res chain seq x y z
N MET A 1 -18.43 -35.84 -4.09
CA MET A 1 -18.68 -34.46 -3.66
C MET A 1 -17.40 -33.68 -3.86
N THR A 2 -17.37 -32.80 -4.85
CA THR A 2 -16.25 -31.88 -5.08
C THR A 2 -16.41 -30.75 -4.07
N ILE A 3 -15.51 -30.69 -3.08
CA ILE A 3 -15.49 -29.60 -2.09
C ILE A 3 -15.13 -28.34 -2.87
N ASP A 4 -16.04 -27.36 -2.89
CA ASP A 4 -15.77 -26.04 -3.45
C ASP A 4 -14.73 -25.34 -2.56
N PRO A 5 -13.50 -25.11 -3.05
CA PRO A 5 -12.45 -24.48 -2.24
C PRO A 5 -12.79 -23.03 -1.84
N LEU A 6 -13.87 -22.46 -2.37
CA LEU A 6 -14.30 -21.08 -2.12
C LEU A 6 -15.34 -20.93 -1.00
N MET A 7 -15.86 -22.02 -0.42
CA MET A 7 -16.99 -21.96 0.53
C MET A 7 -16.71 -22.53 1.94
N PRO A 8 -16.71 -21.67 2.98
CA PRO A 8 -16.49 -20.22 2.94
C PRO A 8 -15.00 -19.90 3.16
N HIS A 9 -14.34 -19.34 2.15
CA HIS A 9 -13.05 -18.67 2.36
C HIS A 9 -13.33 -17.34 3.10
N ARG A 10 -13.32 -17.39 4.43
CA ARG A 10 -13.47 -16.20 5.28
C ARG A 10 -12.15 -15.95 5.97
N HIS A 11 -11.52 -14.82 5.66
CA HIS A 11 -10.43 -14.31 6.48
C HIS A 11 -11.02 -13.59 7.69
N ASP A 12 -10.31 -13.70 8.82
CA ASP A 12 -10.56 -12.80 9.93
C ASP A 12 -10.27 -11.37 9.51
N ASN A 13 -10.92 -10.41 10.18
CA ASN A 13 -10.63 -9.01 9.94
C ASN A 13 -9.16 -8.73 10.23
N ASN A 14 -8.56 -7.79 9.50
CA ASN A 14 -7.25 -7.26 9.87
C ASN A 14 -7.27 -6.82 11.33
N GLU A 15 -6.22 -7.17 12.07
CA GLU A 15 -6.05 -6.73 13.44
C GLU A 15 -6.06 -5.20 13.51
N THR A 16 -6.46 -4.68 14.67
CA THR A 16 -6.29 -3.25 14.92
C THR A 16 -4.79 -2.93 14.84
N PRO A 17 -4.40 -1.90 14.08
CA PRO A 17 -2.99 -1.51 14.00
C PRO A 17 -2.39 -1.32 15.40
N PRO A 18 -1.14 -1.76 15.63
CA PRO A 18 -0.52 -1.73 16.96
C PRO A 18 -0.23 -0.30 17.47
N THR A 19 -0.39 0.71 16.62
CA THR A 19 -0.12 2.11 16.93
C THR A 19 -1.06 3.02 16.16
N ALA A 20 -1.32 4.21 16.72
CA ALA A 20 -2.02 5.30 16.05
C ALA A 20 -1.08 6.22 15.24
N SER A 21 0.25 6.07 15.41
CA SER A 21 1.21 6.83 14.60
C SER A 21 1.08 6.44 13.13
N THR A 22 1.06 7.47 12.29
CA THR A 22 1.07 7.36 10.82
C THR A 22 2.46 7.61 10.23
N ASP A 23 3.48 7.66 11.09
CA ASP A 23 4.86 7.89 10.67
C ASP A 23 5.39 6.65 9.95
N ILE A 24 6.16 6.90 8.89
CA ILE A 24 6.76 5.86 8.07
C ILE A 24 8.26 5.87 8.32
N LEU A 25 8.78 4.77 8.84
CA LEU A 25 10.21 4.53 8.93
C LEU A 25 10.73 4.02 7.60
N VAL A 26 11.66 4.75 6.99
CA VAL A 26 12.30 4.38 5.74
C VAL A 26 13.77 4.06 6.01
N THR A 27 14.18 2.84 5.69
CA THR A 27 15.57 2.43 5.69
C THR A 27 16.15 2.55 4.28
N ARG A 28 17.19 3.35 4.15
CA ARG A 28 17.90 3.61 2.88
C ARG A 28 18.94 2.52 2.60
N PRO A 29 19.38 2.37 1.33
CA PRO A 29 20.40 1.38 0.96
C PRO A 29 21.75 1.54 1.68
N ASP A 30 22.07 2.74 2.16
CA ASP A 30 23.27 3.03 2.96
C ASP A 30 23.14 2.61 4.44
N GLY A 31 21.99 2.02 4.83
CA GLY A 31 21.69 1.60 6.19
C GLY A 31 21.21 2.74 7.10
N THR A 32 21.12 3.98 6.59
CA THR A 32 20.51 5.08 7.35
C THR A 32 19.00 4.92 7.40
N SER A 33 18.38 5.42 8.47
CA SER A 33 16.94 5.43 8.63
C SER A 33 16.44 6.86 8.80
N LEU A 34 15.30 7.16 8.19
CA LEU A 34 14.59 8.42 8.35
C LEU A 34 13.12 8.15 8.66
N VAL A 35 12.53 9.00 9.47
CA VAL A 35 11.10 8.99 9.76
C VAL A 35 10.46 10.08 8.92
N VAL A 36 9.48 9.70 8.09
CA VAL A 36 8.68 10.63 7.29
C VAL A 36 7.22 10.59 7.73
N THR A 37 6.62 11.77 7.77
CA THR A 37 5.20 11.93 8.01
C THR A 37 4.44 12.00 6.68
N VAL A 38 3.16 11.66 6.71
CA VAL A 38 2.26 11.83 5.55
C VAL A 38 2.24 13.29 5.08
N ALA A 39 2.28 14.25 6.00
CA ALA A 39 2.26 15.68 5.68
C ALA A 39 3.53 16.12 4.92
N GLN A 40 4.70 15.63 5.32
CA GLN A 40 5.96 15.89 4.60
C GLN A 40 5.91 15.30 3.19
N LEU A 41 5.46 14.05 3.06
CA LEU A 41 5.33 13.41 1.75
C LEU A 41 4.41 14.18 0.80
N GLN A 42 3.31 14.74 1.32
CA GLN A 42 2.38 15.55 0.52
C GLN A 42 2.93 16.93 0.16
N ALA A 43 3.79 17.52 0.99
CA ALA A 43 4.38 18.83 0.76
C ALA A 43 5.58 18.76 -0.20
N ASP A 44 6.40 17.73 -0.07
CA ASP A 44 7.71 17.64 -0.72
C ASP A 44 7.64 16.97 -2.10
N PHE A 45 6.59 16.22 -2.39
CA PHE A 45 6.47 15.44 -3.63
C PHE A 45 5.15 15.72 -4.38
N PRO A 46 5.18 15.66 -5.73
CA PRO A 46 3.97 15.71 -6.51
C PRO A 46 3.09 14.49 -6.25
N THR A 47 1.78 14.66 -6.37
CA THR A 47 0.84 13.53 -6.35
C THR A 47 0.87 12.80 -7.70
N ALA A 48 1.41 11.60 -7.73
CA ALA A 48 1.27 10.66 -8.83
C ALA A 48 -0.12 10.01 -8.80
N VAL A 49 -0.71 9.80 -9.98
CA VAL A 49 -2.05 9.21 -10.14
C VAL A 49 -2.01 8.06 -11.13
N ILE A 50 -2.49 6.90 -10.70
CA ILE A 50 -2.80 5.77 -11.58
C ILE A 50 -4.33 5.74 -11.74
N PRO A 51 -4.86 6.16 -12.90
CA PRO A 51 -6.30 6.38 -13.07
C PRO A 51 -7.11 5.08 -13.07
N ARG A 52 -6.47 3.95 -13.40
CA ARG A 52 -7.10 2.63 -13.45
C ARG A 52 -6.07 1.56 -13.11
N TYR A 53 -6.23 0.94 -11.95
CA TYR A 53 -5.46 -0.23 -11.52
C TYR A 53 -6.39 -1.41 -11.30
N GLN A 54 -6.06 -2.54 -11.92
CA GLN A 54 -6.81 -3.78 -11.83
C GLN A 54 -5.80 -4.93 -11.77
N PHE A 55 -6.03 -5.90 -10.89
CA PHE A 55 -5.15 -7.05 -10.72
C PHE A 55 -5.98 -8.31 -10.50
N SER A 56 -5.38 -9.46 -10.77
CA SER A 56 -6.00 -10.77 -10.55
C SER A 56 -5.25 -11.53 -9.47
N THR A 57 -6.00 -12.21 -8.62
CA THR A 57 -5.52 -13.13 -7.60
C THR A 57 -6.12 -14.51 -7.90
N ASP A 58 -5.68 -15.52 -7.18
CA ASP A 58 -6.38 -16.81 -7.06
C ASP A 58 -7.83 -16.66 -6.54
N HIS A 59 -8.16 -15.53 -5.91
CA HIS A 59 -9.50 -15.16 -5.44
C HIS A 59 -10.29 -14.29 -6.44
N GLY A 60 -9.83 -14.18 -7.69
CA GLY A 60 -10.52 -13.44 -8.76
C GLY A 60 -9.94 -12.05 -9.04
N VAL A 61 -10.72 -11.23 -9.74
CA VAL A 61 -10.30 -9.92 -10.26
C VAL A 61 -10.68 -8.80 -9.29
N HIS A 62 -9.73 -7.93 -8.96
CA HIS A 62 -9.90 -6.78 -8.07
C HIS A 62 -9.74 -5.46 -8.82
N GLY A 63 -10.54 -4.46 -8.45
CA GLY A 63 -10.61 -3.15 -9.12
C GLY A 63 -11.78 -3.02 -10.11
N PRO A 64 -11.80 -1.99 -10.98
CA PRO A 64 -10.74 -0.99 -11.15
C PRO A 64 -10.68 0.03 -10.00
N TYR A 65 -9.47 0.35 -9.55
CA TYR A 65 -9.21 1.40 -8.56
C TYR A 65 -8.53 2.61 -9.21
N ARG A 66 -8.76 3.79 -8.65
CA ARG A 66 -7.92 4.97 -8.86
C ARG A 66 -6.95 5.07 -7.69
N LEU A 67 -5.64 5.01 -7.96
CA LEU A 67 -4.61 5.16 -6.95
C LEU A 67 -4.00 6.56 -7.05
N ALA A 68 -3.74 7.20 -5.92
CA ALA A 68 -3.08 8.50 -5.84
C ALA A 68 -2.16 8.55 -4.62
N GLY A 69 -0.99 9.15 -4.76
CA GLY A 69 0.00 9.28 -3.70
C GLY A 69 1.36 9.72 -4.22
N VAL A 70 2.41 9.56 -3.42
CA VAL A 70 3.79 9.82 -3.85
C VAL A 70 4.30 8.63 -4.65
N ALA A 71 4.94 8.88 -5.79
CA ALA A 71 5.61 7.83 -6.54
C ALA A 71 6.88 7.38 -5.81
N LEU A 72 7.03 6.06 -5.62
CA LEU A 72 8.22 5.51 -4.95
C LEU A 72 9.52 5.87 -5.68
N ALA A 73 9.48 5.95 -7.02
CA ALA A 73 10.64 6.34 -7.82
C ALA A 73 11.11 7.77 -7.47
N ASP A 74 10.18 8.72 -7.40
CA ASP A 74 10.48 10.11 -7.06
C ASP A 74 11.05 10.19 -5.63
N PHE A 75 10.41 9.50 -4.69
CA PHE A 75 10.86 9.42 -3.29
C PHE A 75 12.25 8.80 -3.14
N ALA A 76 12.55 7.73 -3.88
CA ALA A 76 13.82 7.02 -3.77
C ALA A 76 15.01 7.78 -4.40
N THR A 77 14.74 8.77 -5.26
CA THR A 77 15.77 9.60 -5.91
C THR A 77 16.04 10.94 -5.22
N ALA A 78 15.31 11.24 -4.13
CA ALA A 78 15.48 12.45 -3.32
C ALA A 78 16.48 12.25 -2.16
#